data_AF-A0A521M6N8-F1
#
_entry.id   AF-A0A521M6N8-F1
#
_cell.length_a   1.000
_cell.length_b   1.000
_cell.length_c   1.000
_cell.angle_alpha   90.00
_cell.angle_beta   90.00
_cell.angle_gamma   90.00
#
_symmetry.space_group_name_H-M   'P 1'
#
loop_
_entity.id
_entity.type
_entity.pdbx_description
1 polymer ?
#
loop_
_entity_poly.entity_id
_entity_poly.type
_entity_poly.pdbx_seq_one_letter_code
_entity_poly.pdbx_strand_id
1 'polypeptide(L)' 'MSPDQPIVPQPAIADIPDFISIPEYVARHARAHPDKPAVKCDGVTRSWAEFDKRINRIARRLAEMKLGRG' A
#
# COMPACT_ATOMS: atom_id res chain seq x y z
N MET A 1 36.10 22.24 3.31
CA MET A 1 34.79 21.54 3.47
C MET A 1 34.27 21.92 4.84
N SER A 2 33.09 22.55 4.92
CA SER A 2 32.54 23.01 6.21
C SER A 2 32.12 21.78 7.03
N PRO A 3 32.53 21.64 8.30
CA PRO A 3 32.27 20.44 9.09
C PRO A 3 30.78 20.20 9.40
N ASP A 4 29.92 21.21 9.20
CA ASP A 4 28.48 21.14 9.52
C ASP A 4 27.57 20.76 8.34
N GLN A 5 28.12 20.50 7.15
CA GLN A 5 27.26 20.16 6.02
C GLN A 5 26.91 18.66 6.04
N PRO A 6 25.62 18.28 6.08
CA PRO A 6 25.24 16.89 6.11
C PRO A 6 25.71 16.19 4.83
N ILE A 7 26.35 15.04 4.99
CA ILE A 7 26.89 14.20 3.90
C ILE A 7 25.76 13.73 2.96
N VAL A 8 24.54 13.67 3.47
CA VAL A 8 23.32 13.36 2.73
C VAL A 8 22.37 14.57 2.76
N PRO A 9 21.89 15.06 1.60
CA PRO A 9 20.82 16.05 1.56
C PRO A 9 19.59 15.47 2.26
N GLN A 10 19.14 16.12 3.33
CA GLN A 10 17.90 15.76 3.97
C GLN A 10 16.74 16.29 3.11
N PRO A 11 15.72 15.46 2.80
CA PRO A 11 14.53 15.95 2.10
C PRO A 11 13.88 17.09 2.87
N ALA A 12 13.43 18.13 2.16
CA ALA A 12 12.60 19.15 2.76
C ALA A 12 11.23 18.56 3.09
N ILE A 13 10.52 19.12 4.07
CA ILE A 13 9.15 18.70 4.40
C ILE A 13 8.25 18.76 3.14
N ALA A 14 8.49 19.72 2.26
CA ALA A 14 7.77 19.87 0.99
C ALA A 14 7.98 18.70 0.01
N ASP A 15 9.04 17.91 0.17
CA ASP A 15 9.35 16.76 -0.68
C ASP A 15 8.71 15.46 -0.17
N ILE A 16 8.13 15.49 1.03
CA ILE A 16 7.50 14.32 1.64
C ILE A 16 6.10 14.14 1.00
N PRO A 17 5.82 13.02 0.34
CA PRO A 17 4.51 12.79 -0.26
C PRO A 17 3.42 12.68 0.81
N ASP A 18 2.19 13.04 0.43
CA ASP A 18 1.02 12.84 1.27
C ASP A 18 0.88 11.38 1.69
N PHE A 19 0.42 11.19 2.93
CA PHE A 19 0.16 9.86 3.44
C PHE A 19 -1.00 9.20 2.68
N ILE A 20 -0.71 8.06 2.05
CA ILE A 20 -1.70 7.16 1.47
C ILE A 20 -1.62 5.84 2.22
N SER A 21 -2.74 5.39 2.78
CA SER A 21 -2.80 4.09 3.43
C SER A 21 -2.54 2.97 2.42
N ILE A 22 -1.90 1.89 2.86
CA ILE A 22 -1.65 0.72 2.01
C ILE A 22 -2.94 0.17 1.36
N PRO A 23 -4.08 0.03 2.09
CA PRO A 23 -5.33 -0.39 1.47
C PRO A 23 -5.81 0.54 0.34
N GLU A 24 -5.67 1.86 0.50
CA GLU A 24 -6.06 2.81 -0.54
C GLU A 24 -5.16 2.71 -1.77
N TYR A 25 -3.85 2.54 -1.56
CA TYR A 25 -2.91 2.34 -2.65
C TYR A 25 -3.26 1.09 -3.47
N VAL A 26 -3.58 -0.02 -2.78
CA VAL A 26 -4.03 -1.27 -3.41
C VAL A 26 -5.33 -1.05 -4.20
N ALA A 27 -6.33 -0.39 -3.61
CA ALA A 27 -7.59 -0.11 -4.27
C ALA A 27 -7.41 0.77 -5.52
N ARG A 28 -6.50 1.75 -5.48
CA ARG A 28 -6.14 2.59 -6.64
C ARG A 28 -5.56 1.76 -7.78
N HIS A 29 -4.62 0.85 -7.48
CA HIS A 29 -4.03 -0.04 -8.49
C HIS A 29 -5.04 -1.05 -9.03
N ALA A 30 -5.93 -1.59 -8.20
CA ALA A 30 -7.00 -2.48 -8.65
C ALA A 30 -7.98 -1.79 -9.63
N ARG A 31 -8.28 -0.51 -9.43
CA ARG A 31 -9.07 0.29 -10.37
C ARG A 31 -8.32 0.58 -11.67
N ALA A 32 -7.04 0.96 -11.58
CA ALA A 32 -6.26 1.36 -12.75
C ALA A 32 -5.80 0.16 -13.62
N HIS A 33 -5.55 -0.98 -12.99
CA HIS A 33 -4.87 -2.13 -13.61
C HIS A 33 -5.46 -3.47 -13.15
N PRO A 34 -6.77 -3.71 -13.34
CA PRO A 34 -7.49 -4.84 -12.75
C PRO A 34 -6.91 -6.21 -13.11
N ASP A 35 -6.43 -6.36 -14.35
CA ASP A 35 -5.95 -7.64 -14.89
C ASP A 35 -4.44 -7.83 -14.75
N LYS A 36 -3.68 -6.80 -14.33
CA LYS A 36 -2.23 -6.94 -14.13
C LYS A 36 -1.95 -7.80 -12.90
N PRO A 37 -0.90 -8.65 -12.93
CA PRO A 37 -0.49 -9.42 -11.77
C PRO A 37 -0.05 -8.49 -10.62
N ALA A 38 -0.61 -8.70 -9.44
CA ALA A 38 -0.29 -7.95 -8.23
C ALA A 38 0.68 -8.72 -7.32
N VAL A 39 0.40 -10.01 -7.12
CA VAL A 39 1.17 -10.88 -6.22
C VAL A 39 1.31 -12.28 -6.80
N LYS A 40 2.42 -12.94 -6.49
CA LYS A 40 2.67 -14.36 -6.77
C LYS A 40 3.14 -15.05 -5.50
N CYS A 41 2.51 -16.15 -5.14
CA CYS A 41 2.87 -16.97 -3.97
C CYS A 41 2.58 -18.43 -4.29
N ASP A 42 3.52 -19.34 -4.03
CA ASP A 42 3.39 -20.79 -4.26
C ASP A 42 2.84 -21.15 -5.65
N GLY A 43 3.40 -20.53 -6.69
CA GLY A 43 2.97 -20.76 -8.08
C GLY A 43 1.62 -20.12 -8.46
N VAL A 44 0.86 -19.61 -7.48
CA VAL A 44 -0.41 -18.93 -7.71
C VAL A 44 -0.17 -17.44 -7.93
N THR A 45 -0.62 -16.93 -9.08
CA THR A 45 -0.62 -15.49 -9.35
C THR A 45 -2.03 -14.95 -9.16
N ARG A 46 -2.13 -13.74 -8.58
CA ARG A 46 -3.39 -13.00 -8.45
C ARG A 46 -3.28 -11.65 -9.12
N SER A 47 -4.34 -11.26 -9.81
CA SER A 47 -4.44 -9.91 -10.37
C SER A 47 -4.71 -8.88 -9.27
N TRP A 48 -4.54 -7.60 -9.58
CA TRP A 48 -4.88 -6.53 -8.64
C TRP A 48 -6.35 -6.56 -8.21
N ALA A 49 -7.27 -6.85 -9.13
CA ALA A 49 -8.69 -6.97 -8.80
C ALA A 49 -8.99 -8.16 -7.86
N GLU A 50 -8.33 -9.29 -8.05
CA GLU A 50 -8.48 -10.45 -7.17
C GLU A 50 -7.88 -10.23 -5.78
N PHE A 51 -6.72 -9.56 -5.74
CA PHE A 51 -6.03 -9.25 -4.51
C PHE A 51 -6.83 -8.28 -3.64
N ASP A 52 -7.34 -7.19 -4.22
CA ASP A 52 -8.19 -6.22 -3.53
C ASP A 52 -9.47 -6.87 -2.96
N LYS A 53 -10.17 -7.68 -3.77
CA LYS A 53 -11.35 -8.44 -3.31
C LYS A 53 -11.04 -9.31 -2.11
N ARG A 54 -9.88 -9.98 -2.10
CA ARG A 54 -9.47 -10.85 -1.00
C ARG A 54 -9.14 -10.06 0.27
N ILE A 55 -8.43 -8.94 0.15
CA ILE A 55 -8.16 -8.03 1.29
C ILE A 55 -9.48 -7.52 1.87
N ASN A 56 -10.38 -7.02 1.03
CA ASN A 56 -11.68 -6.49 1.46
C ASN A 56 -12.55 -7.56 2.14
N ARG A 57 -12.47 -8.82 1.69
CA ARG A 57 -13.13 -9.94 2.37
C ARG A 57 -12.57 -10.16 3.78
N ILE A 58 -11.26 -10.13 3.96
CA ILE A 58 -10.63 -10.28 5.28
C ILE A 58 -10.99 -9.09 6.17
N ALA A 59 -10.89 -7.86 5.66
CA ALA A 59 -11.25 -6.65 6.39
C ALA A 59 -12.69 -6.67 6.91
N ARG A 60 -13.65 -7.12 6.08
CA ARG A 60 -15.05 -7.28 6.51
C ARG A 60 -15.21 -8.31 7.64
N ARG A 61 -14.51 -9.44 7.56
CA ARG A 61 -14.51 -10.44 8.65
C ARG A 61 -13.92 -9.88 9.94
N LEU A 62 -12.84 -9.11 9.87
CA LEU A 62 -12.26 -8.44 11.04
C LEU A 62 -13.25 -7.44 11.65
N ALA A 63 -13.92 -6.64 10.82
CA ALA A 63 -14.93 -5.69 11.27
C ALA A 63 -16.14 -6.38 11.92
N GLU A 64 -16.59 -7.54 11.40
CA GLU A 64 -17.63 -8.37 12.01
C GLU A 64 -17.23 -8.83 13.43
N MET A 65 -15.94 -9.06 13.68
CA MET A 65 -15.38 -9.38 15.00
C MET A 65 -15.16 -8.14 15.88
N LYS A 66 -15.63 -6.96 15.46
CA LYS A 66 -15.46 -5.65 16.13
C LYS A 66 -14.00 -5.21 16.27
N LEU A 67 -13.09 -5.73 15.43
CA LEU A 67 -11.73 -5.21 15.33
C LEU A 67 -11.75 -3.94 14.49
N GLY A 68 -11.17 -2.88 15.04
CA GLY A 68 -11.10 -1.56 14.44
C GLY A 68 -9.69 -0.98 14.45
N ARG A 69 -9.60 0.30 14.13
CA ARG A 69 -8.35 1.06 14.23
C ARG A 69 -7.95 1.16 15.71
N GLY A 70 -6.67 0.97 16.00
CA GLY A 70 -6.05 1.22 17.31
C GLY A 70 -5.16 2.45 17.26
#